data_AF-A0A1T0B223-F1
#
_entry.id   AF-A0A1T0B223-F1
#
_cell.length_a   1.000
_cell.length_b   1.000
_cell.length_c   1.000
_cell.angle_alpha   90.00
_cell.angle_beta   90.00
_cell.angle_gamma   90.00
#
_symmetry.space_group_name_H-M   'P 1'
#
loop_
_entity.id
_entity.type
_entity.pdbx_description
1 polymer ?
#
loop_
_entity_poly.entity_id
_entity_poly.type
_entity_poly.pdbx_seq_one_letter_code
_entity_poly.pdbx_strand_id
1 'polypeptide(L)' 'MAQLSETTRKRKIERANEWNKIALENGVARRILMQLPAEVADEFDAIAKELGLSRPQAIKRLCEVYRSQAVA' A
#
# COMPACT_ATOMS: atom_id res chain seq x y z
N MET A 1 7.30 5.60 34.66
CA MET A 1 6.18 4.89 34.01
C MET A 1 6.37 4.92 32.48
N ALA A 2 7.28 4.10 31.92
CA ALA A 2 7.61 4.15 30.47
C ALA A 2 7.83 2.78 29.81
N GLN A 3 7.65 1.66 30.53
CA GLN A 3 8.05 0.32 30.06
C GLN A 3 6.91 -0.44 29.33
N LEU A 4 5.66 0.03 29.47
CA LEU A 4 4.49 -0.55 28.78
C LEU A 4 4.41 -0.11 27.30
N SER A 5 5.05 1.01 26.94
CA SER A 5 4.91 1.60 25.61
C SER A 5 5.67 0.82 24.54
N GLU A 6 6.87 0.33 24.86
CA GLU A 6 7.69 -0.45 23.92
C GLU A 6 7.12 -1.85 23.66
N THR A 7 6.67 -2.53 24.71
CA THR A 7 6.05 -3.86 24.59
C THR A 7 4.72 -3.78 23.83
N THR A 8 3.92 -2.74 24.06
CA THR A 8 2.69 -2.50 23.29
C THR A 8 2.97 -2.17 21.84
N ARG A 9 4.00 -1.35 21.56
CA ARG A 9 4.44 -1.02 20.20
C ARG A 9 4.91 -2.28 19.45
N LYS A 10 5.71 -3.13 20.08
CA LYS A 10 6.16 -4.41 19.52
C LYS A 10 4.99 -5.32 19.15
N ARG A 11 4.04 -5.51 20.08
CA ARG A 11 2.83 -6.32 19.84
C ARG A 11 1.97 -5.81 18.68
N LYS A 12 1.85 -4.49 18.52
CA LYS A 12 1.12 -3.90 17.38
C LYS A 12 1.79 -4.22 16.04
N ILE A 13 3.13 -4.13 15.99
CA ILE A 13 3.91 -4.46 14.80
C ILE A 13 3.82 -5.95 14.47
N GLU A 14 3.99 -6.82 15.48
CA GLU A 14 3.87 -8.28 15.33
C GLU A 14 2.49 -8.66 14.78
N ARG A 15 1.43 -8.11 15.37
CA ARG A 15 0.06 -8.33 14.88
C ARG A 15 -0.10 -7.84 13.44
N ALA A 16 0.35 -6.63 13.11
CA ALA A 16 0.26 -6.14 11.74
C ALA A 16 0.98 -7.06 10.74
N ASN A 17 2.15 -7.60 11.10
CA ASN A 17 2.89 -8.54 10.27
C ASN A 17 2.16 -9.87 10.10
N GLU A 18 1.56 -10.41 11.16
CA GLU A 18 0.76 -11.63 11.12
C GLU A 18 -0.48 -11.46 10.24
N TRP A 19 -1.19 -10.34 10.37
CA TRP A 19 -2.33 -10.01 9.52
C TRP A 19 -1.93 -9.90 8.04
N ASN A 20 -0.79 -9.27 7.76
CA ASN A 20 -0.27 -9.19 6.39
C ASN A 20 0.12 -10.57 5.85
N LYS A 21 0.70 -11.45 6.68
CA LYS A 21 1.03 -12.82 6.30
C LYS A 21 -0.24 -13.61 5.95
N ILE A 22 -1.26 -13.58 6.82
CA ILE A 22 -2.54 -14.25 6.60
C ILE A 22 -3.23 -13.72 5.33
N ALA A 23 -3.21 -12.40 5.10
CA ALA A 23 -3.80 -11.80 3.90
C ALA A 23 -3.13 -12.27 2.59
N LEU A 24 -1.81 -12.49 2.62
CA LEU A 24 -1.06 -13.04 1.49
C LEU A 24 -1.34 -14.54 1.29
N GLU A 25 -1.37 -15.32 2.37
CA GLU A 25 -1.64 -16.78 2.33
C GLU A 25 -3.06 -17.08 1.84
N ASN A 26 -4.05 -16.31 2.28
CA ASN A 26 -5.45 -16.45 1.86
C ASN A 26 -5.73 -15.85 0.47
N GLY A 27 -4.71 -15.33 -0.23
CA GLY A 27 -4.86 -14.73 -1.56
C GLY A 27 -5.65 -13.41 -1.60
N VAL A 28 -5.99 -12.83 -0.44
CA VAL A 28 -6.68 -11.53 -0.32
C VAL A 28 -5.78 -10.39 -0.80
N ALA A 29 -4.47 -10.53 -0.57
CA ALA A 29 -3.45 -9.62 -1.06
C ALA A 29 -2.42 -10.37 -1.92
N ARG A 30 -1.83 -9.67 -2.89
CA ARG A 30 -0.69 -10.17 -3.67
C ARG A 30 0.41 -9.11 -3.74
N ARG A 31 1.66 -9.54 -3.58
CA ARG A 31 2.82 -8.67 -3.79
C ARG A 31 3.07 -8.57 -5.29
N ILE A 32 3.22 -7.34 -5.76
CA ILE A 32 3.58 -7.03 -7.14
C ILE A 32 4.91 -6.29 -7.06
N LEU A 33 5.92 -6.81 -7.75
CA LEU A 33 7.17 -6.10 -7.95
C LEU A 33 7.11 -5.48 -9.34
N MET A 34 7.36 -4.17 -9.43
CA MET A 34 7.39 -3.46 -10.70
C MET A 34 8.67 -2.63 -10.81
N GLN A 35 9.17 -2.54 -12.03
CA GLN A 35 10.23 -1.62 -12.42
C GLN A 35 9.64 -0.66 -13.44
N LEU A 36 9.85 0.64 -13.21
CA LEU A 36 9.40 1.72 -14.07
C LEU A 36 10.61 2.59 -14.42
N PRO A 37 10.59 3.30 -15.57
CA PRO A 37 11.54 4.38 -15.81
C PRO A 37 11.51 5.38 -14.66
N ALA A 38 12.67 5.94 -14.29
CA ALA A 38 12.79 6.83 -13.14
C ALA A 38 11.81 8.00 -13.19
N GLU A 39 11.71 8.66 -14.35
CA GLU A 39 10.81 9.80 -14.57
C GLU A 39 9.34 9.46 -14.28
N VAL A 40 8.90 8.27 -14.72
CA VAL A 40 7.52 7.80 -14.50
C VAL A 40 7.28 7.44 -13.03
N ALA A 41 8.28 6.87 -12.35
CA ALA A 41 8.19 6.56 -10.94
C ALA A 41 8.10 7.84 -10.09
N ASP A 42 8.91 8.85 -10.41
CA ASP A 42 8.91 10.14 -9.73
C ASP A 42 7.59 10.90 -9.93
N GLU A 43 7.05 10.88 -11.15
CA GLU A 43 5.74 11.46 -11.45
C GLU A 43 4.62 10.73 -10.69
N PHE A 44 4.65 9.40 -10.65
CA PHE A 44 3.69 8.62 -9.89
C PHE A 44 3.72 8.95 -8.39
N ASP A 45 4.92 9.20 -7.84
CA ASP A 45 5.09 9.62 -6.46
C ASP A 45 4.55 11.01 -6.19
N ALA A 46 4.78 11.95 -7.11
CA ALA A 46 4.22 13.30 -7.02
C ALA A 46 2.69 13.24 -7.00
N ILE A 47 2.07 12.48 -7.92
CA ILE A 47 0.62 12.30 -7.98
C ILE A 47 0.09 11.63 -6.71
N ALA A 48 0.73 10.57 -6.23
CA ALA A 48 0.31 9.90 -5.00
C ALA A 48 0.36 10.87 -3.80
N LYS A 49 1.38 11.73 -3.72
CA LYS A 49 1.54 12.74 -2.68
C LYS A 49 0.49 13.84 -2.78
N GLU A 50 0.19 14.35 -3.98
CA GLU A 50 -0.86 15.34 -4.23
C GLU A 50 -2.23 14.84 -3.78
N LEU A 51 -2.52 13.57 -4.02
CA LEU A 51 -3.75 12.91 -3.60
C LEU A 51 -3.76 12.53 -2.10
N GLY A 52 -2.63 12.67 -1.40
CA GLY A 52 -2.48 12.24 0.00
C GLY A 52 -2.58 10.72 0.17
N LEU A 53 -2.25 9.94 -0.86
CA LEU A 53 -2.39 8.49 -0.90
C LEU A 53 -1.03 7.78 -0.83
N SER A 54 -1.06 6.56 -0.31
CA SER A 54 0.08 5.64 -0.48
C SER A 54 0.14 5.10 -1.92
N ARG A 55 1.34 4.72 -2.39
CA ARG A 55 1.53 4.11 -3.72
C ARG A 55 0.51 3.00 -4.05
N PRO A 56 0.24 2.00 -3.18
CA PRO A 56 -0.76 0.97 -3.48
C PRO A 56 -2.18 1.52 -3.61
N GLN A 57 -2.54 2.55 -2.84
CA GLN A 57 -3.84 3.22 -2.96
C GLN A 57 -3.95 4.05 -4.24
N ALA A 58 -2.87 4.72 -4.65
CA ALA A 58 -2.82 5.41 -5.93
C ALA A 58 -2.96 4.42 -7.11
N ILE A 59 -2.31 3.23 -7.05
CA ILE A 59 -2.53 2.16 -8.03
C ILE A 59 -4.00 1.72 -8.04
N LYS A 60 -4.62 1.51 -6.86
CA LYS A 60 -6.05 1.16 -6.78
C LYS A 60 -6.91 2.22 -7.47
N ARG A 61 -6.65 3.49 -7.19
CA ARG A 61 -7.37 4.62 -7.80
C ARG A 61 -7.18 4.65 -9.33
N LEU A 62 -5.97 4.39 -9.81
CA LEU A 62 -5.69 4.29 -11.24
C LEU A 62 -6.55 3.19 -11.90
N CYS A 63 -6.64 2.01 -11.29
CA CYS A 63 -7.50 0.93 -11.78
C CYS A 63 -8.98 1.33 -11.81
N GLU A 64 -9.48 2.00 -10.78
CA GLU A 64 -10.87 2.51 -10.73
C GLU A 64 -11.15 3.51 -11.84
N VAL A 65 -10.25 4.48 -12.04
CA VAL A 65 -10.36 5.49 -13.09
C VAL A 65 -10.36 4.83 -14.47
N TYR A 66 -9.40 3.94 -14.74
CA TYR A 66 -9.34 3.20 -15.99
C TYR A 66 -10.64 2.41 -16.26
N ARG A 67 -11.17 1.72 -15.25
CA ARG A 67 -12.44 0.98 -15.38
C ARG A 67 -13.64 1.90 -15.62
N SER A 68 -13.67 3.08 -15.01
CA SER A 68 -14.74 4.06 -15.24
C SER A 68 -14.71 4.68 -16.64
N GLN A 69 -13.52 4.83 -17.23
CA GLN A 69 -13.35 5.38 -18.58
C GLN A 69 -13.50 4.33 -19.68
N ALA A 70 -13.16 3.07 -19.40
CA ALA A 70 -13.26 1.97 -20.37
C ALA A 70 -14.69 1.46 -20.61
N VAL A 71 -15.68 1.95 -19.84
CA VAL A 71 -17.11 1.64 -20.00
C VAL A 71 -17.87 2.90 -20.43
N ALA A 72 -17.27 3.66 -21.35
CA ALA A 72 -17.89 4.80 -22.04
C ALA A 72 -18.11 4.45 -23.53
#